data_AF-A0ABD5W3W0-F1
#
_entry.id   AF-A0ABD5W3W0-F1
#
_cell.length_a   1.000
_cell.length_b   1.000
_cell.length_c   1.000
_cell.angle_alpha   90.00
_cell.angle_beta   90.00
_cell.angle_gamma   90.00
#
_symmetry.space_group_name_H-M   'P 1'
#
loop_
_entity.id
_entity.type
_entity.pdbx_description
1 polymer ?
#
loop_
_entity_poly.entity_id
_entity_poly.type
_entity_poly.pdbx_seq_one_letter_code
_entity_poly.pdbx_strand_id
1 'polypeptide(L)'
;MTDYNAAENVSSVTGDCTGIPKRAARALTDKMTVLPETGRAENAEDLFLVVSESGSEYLVDLREGACECADFQYREPENGCKHIYRIEYATGQKALPAWIEFEAVDPQLGEQTEALSPQPVTDGGGDLLEVEQEDTDDSADPFGNDQSYSYHYETPAQGGERYVRCTECGAECIPPNPDVMTHCKGCSEGAR
;
A
#
# COMPACT_ATOMS: atom_id res chain seq x y z
N MET A 1 32.38 -21.37 -41.92
CA MET A 1 31.97 -19.96 -41.86
C MET A 1 30.48 -19.94 -42.12
N THR A 2 29.73 -19.36 -41.18
CA THR A 2 28.27 -19.09 -41.20
C THR A 2 27.40 -20.36 -41.23
N ASP A 3 26.42 -20.61 -40.35
CA ASP A 3 25.51 -19.72 -39.64
C ASP A 3 25.09 -20.35 -38.29
N TYR A 4 25.29 -19.66 -37.18
CA TYR A 4 24.63 -19.97 -35.91
C TYR A 4 23.51 -18.96 -35.72
N ASN A 5 22.27 -19.40 -35.93
CA ASN A 5 21.07 -18.61 -35.69
C ASN A 5 21.02 -18.19 -34.22
N ALA A 6 21.30 -16.92 -33.97
CA ALA A 6 21.07 -16.25 -32.71
C ALA A 6 19.57 -16.31 -32.41
N ALA A 7 19.23 -17.02 -31.34
CA ALA A 7 17.91 -16.99 -30.75
C ALA A 7 17.50 -15.53 -30.49
N GLU A 8 16.36 -15.15 -31.04
CA GLU A 8 15.75 -13.87 -30.77
C GLU A 8 15.43 -13.79 -29.28
N ASN A 9 16.24 -13.01 -28.58
CA ASN A 9 16.05 -12.63 -27.20
C ASN A 9 14.81 -11.75 -27.14
N VAL A 10 13.65 -12.36 -26.86
CA VAL A 10 12.44 -11.66 -26.45
C VAL A 10 12.72 -11.05 -25.08
N SER A 11 13.44 -9.93 -25.10
CA SER A 11 13.48 -8.97 -24.02
C SER A 11 12.10 -8.31 -23.99
N SER A 12 11.15 -8.97 -23.34
CA SER A 12 9.88 -8.33 -22.99
C SER A 12 10.16 -7.39 -21.83
N VAL A 13 10.61 -6.21 -22.24
CA VAL A 13 10.70 -4.95 -21.51
C VAL A 13 9.52 -4.80 -20.54
N THR A 14 9.75 -5.04 -19.25
CA THR A 14 9.06 -4.30 -18.18
C THR A 14 9.80 -2.98 -18.00
N GLY A 15 9.56 -2.10 -18.97
CA GLY A 15 10.04 -0.73 -19.01
C GLY A 15 8.84 0.20 -19.01
N ASP A 16 8.71 0.92 -17.90
CA ASP A 16 8.07 2.23 -17.80
C ASP A 16 6.54 2.28 -17.85
N CYS A 17 5.91 1.76 -16.80
CA CYS A 17 4.63 2.25 -16.29
C CYS A 17 4.92 3.14 -15.06
N THR A 18 5.12 4.44 -15.32
CA THR A 18 5.02 5.62 -14.44
C THR A 18 5.08 5.42 -12.90
N GLY A 19 6.22 5.75 -12.28
CA GLY A 19 6.26 6.36 -10.93
C GLY A 19 7.18 5.77 -9.86
N ILE A 20 7.63 4.51 -9.99
CA ILE A 20 8.56 3.90 -9.03
C ILE A 20 9.85 3.36 -9.68
N PRO A 21 11.02 3.50 -9.02
CA PRO A 21 12.24 2.90 -9.52
C PRO A 21 12.14 1.38 -9.52
N LYS A 22 12.75 0.71 -10.51
CA LYS A 22 12.72 -0.77 -10.65
C LYS A 22 13.11 -1.52 -9.37
N ARG A 23 14.00 -0.94 -8.56
CA ARG A 23 14.42 -1.50 -7.27
C ARG A 23 13.32 -1.42 -6.21
N ALA A 24 12.54 -0.33 -6.18
CA ALA A 24 11.39 -0.19 -5.30
C ALA A 24 10.26 -1.15 -5.70
N ALA A 25 9.99 -1.31 -7.00
CA ALA A 25 9.05 -2.33 -7.48
C ALA A 25 9.43 -3.73 -6.97
N ARG A 26 10.70 -4.13 -7.14
CA ARG A 26 11.20 -5.41 -6.61
C ARG A 26 11.14 -5.50 -5.09
N ALA A 27 11.33 -4.39 -4.38
CA ALA A 27 11.21 -4.39 -2.93
C ALA A 27 9.78 -4.69 -2.44
N LEU A 28 8.79 -4.28 -3.22
CA LEU A 28 7.38 -4.56 -2.93
C LEU A 28 6.98 -5.98 -3.33
N THR A 29 7.49 -6.50 -4.46
CA THR A 29 7.05 -7.77 -5.03
C THR A 29 7.88 -8.99 -4.61
N ASP A 30 9.19 -8.83 -4.37
CA ASP A 30 10.05 -9.96 -3.98
C ASP A 30 9.76 -10.32 -2.52
N LYS A 31 9.69 -11.63 -2.23
CA LYS A 31 9.53 -12.12 -0.86
C LYS A 31 10.77 -11.82 -0.03
N MET A 32 10.60 -10.97 0.97
CA MET A 32 11.69 -10.57 1.88
C MET A 32 11.16 -10.29 3.27
N THR A 33 11.81 -10.84 4.29
CA THR A 33 11.44 -10.61 5.68
C THR A 33 12.36 -9.55 6.29
N VAL A 34 11.78 -8.52 6.92
CA VAL A 34 12.52 -7.48 7.64
C VAL A 34 12.43 -7.79 9.13
N LEU A 35 13.57 -8.03 9.76
CA LEU A 35 13.66 -8.38 11.18
C LEU A 35 14.35 -7.24 11.93
N PRO A 36 13.61 -6.38 12.65
CA PRO A 36 14.19 -5.45 13.59
C PRO A 36 14.76 -6.20 14.81
N GLU A 37 15.74 -5.62 15.48
CA GLU A 37 16.28 -6.10 16.78
C GLU A 37 16.69 -7.59 16.81
N THR A 38 17.08 -8.16 15.67
CA THR A 38 17.36 -9.59 15.55
C THR A 38 18.80 -9.86 15.10
N GLY A 39 19.48 -10.78 15.78
CA GLY A 39 20.84 -11.20 15.45
C GLY A 39 21.81 -10.01 15.40
N ARG A 40 22.33 -9.73 14.20
CA ARG A 40 23.30 -8.63 13.99
C ARG A 40 22.68 -7.23 14.15
N ALA A 41 21.35 -7.11 14.15
CA ALA A 41 20.61 -5.88 14.36
C ALA A 41 20.09 -5.71 15.81
N GLU A 42 20.45 -6.61 16.72
CA GLU A 42 20.06 -6.53 18.13
C GLU A 42 20.57 -5.24 18.80
N ASN A 43 19.68 -4.56 19.52
CA ASN A 43 19.96 -3.32 20.27
C ASN A 43 20.53 -2.17 19.41
N ALA A 44 20.33 -2.19 18.10
CA ALA A 44 20.76 -1.14 17.18
C ALA A 44 19.55 -0.51 16.51
N GLU A 45 19.19 0.68 16.97
CA GLU A 45 18.18 1.53 16.34
C GLU A 45 18.63 1.83 14.90
N ASP A 46 17.71 1.73 13.94
CA ASP A 46 17.92 1.88 12.49
C ASP A 46 18.73 0.77 11.79
N LEU A 47 19.13 -0.28 12.50
CA LEU A 47 19.73 -1.47 11.89
C LEU A 47 18.68 -2.56 11.70
N PHE A 48 18.68 -3.19 10.53
CA PHE A 48 17.70 -4.21 10.18
C PHE A 48 18.38 -5.41 9.54
N LEU A 49 17.92 -6.61 9.89
CA LEU A 49 18.31 -7.84 9.23
C LEU A 49 17.25 -8.19 8.18
N VAL A 50 17.63 -8.22 6.91
CA VAL A 50 16.73 -8.56 5.81
C VAL A 50 17.05 -9.96 5.30
N VAL A 51 16.06 -10.85 5.33
CA VAL A 51 16.17 -12.22 4.82
C VAL A 51 15.47 -12.30 3.47
N SER A 52 16.19 -12.67 2.41
CA SER A 52 15.59 -12.89 1.08
C SER A 52 14.94 -14.26 0.97
N GLU A 53 14.11 -14.47 -0.06
CA GLU A 53 13.50 -15.78 -0.37
C GLU A 53 14.51 -16.94 -0.45
N SER A 54 15.74 -16.66 -0.88
CA SER A 54 16.84 -17.64 -0.91
C SER A 54 17.40 -18.02 0.47
N GLY A 55 16.89 -17.42 1.55
CA GLY A 55 17.42 -17.57 2.91
C GLY A 55 18.72 -16.81 3.14
N SER A 56 19.07 -15.85 2.27
CA SER A 56 20.28 -15.04 2.44
C SER A 56 19.97 -13.83 3.31
N GLU A 57 20.79 -13.61 4.33
CA GLU A 57 20.62 -12.53 5.28
C GLU A 57 21.55 -11.36 4.96
N TYR A 58 20.98 -10.16 4.92
CA TYR A 58 21.72 -8.93 4.65
C TYR A 58 21.49 -7.94 5.79
N LEU A 59 22.58 -7.39 6.31
CA LEU A 59 22.50 -6.28 7.25
C LEU A 59 22.27 -4.99 6.47
N VAL A 60 21.32 -4.18 6.96
CA VAL A 60 20.99 -2.89 6.39
C VAL A 60 21.00 -1.85 7.50
N ASP A 61 21.75 -0.79 7.29
CA ASP A 61 21.78 0.40 8.13
C ASP A 61 20.95 1.48 7.44
N LEU A 62 19.78 1.75 7.98
CA LEU A 62 18.86 2.73 7.40
C LEU A 62 19.32 4.17 7.69
N ARG A 63 20.05 4.39 8.78
CA ARG A 63 20.57 5.71 9.17
C ARG A 63 21.64 6.20 8.19
N GLU A 64 22.58 5.32 7.85
CA GLU A 64 23.63 5.62 6.88
C GLU A 64 23.18 5.34 5.43
N GLY A 65 22.02 4.68 5.24
CA GLY A 65 21.54 4.26 3.92
C GLY A 65 22.43 3.18 3.29
N ALA A 66 23.05 2.33 4.11
CA ALA A 66 24.04 1.33 3.69
C ALA A 66 23.49 -0.10 3.75
N CYS A 67 23.94 -0.97 2.85
CA CYS A 67 23.52 -2.37 2.81
C CYS A 67 24.68 -3.30 2.46
N GLU A 68 24.74 -4.47 3.11
CA GLU A 68 25.74 -5.52 2.82
C GLU A 68 25.49 -6.28 1.51
N CYS A 69 24.41 -5.98 0.79
CA CYS A 69 24.09 -6.73 -0.42
C CYS A 69 25.04 -6.39 -1.58
N ALA A 70 25.23 -7.37 -2.46
CA ALA A 70 26.04 -7.20 -3.66
C ALA A 70 25.58 -6.01 -4.53
N ASP A 71 24.27 -5.73 -4.60
CA ASP A 71 23.77 -4.58 -5.35
C ASP A 71 24.34 -3.26 -4.83
N PHE A 72 24.40 -3.11 -3.50
CA PHE A 72 24.92 -1.91 -2.87
C PHE A 72 26.46 -1.88 -2.95
N GLN A 73 27.13 -2.98 -2.61
CA GLN A 73 28.60 -3.08 -2.62
C GLN A 73 29.24 -2.81 -3.99
N TYR A 74 28.59 -3.21 -5.09
CA TYR A 74 29.16 -3.05 -6.43
C TYR A 74 28.62 -1.86 -7.20
N ARG A 75 27.40 -1.39 -6.89
CA ARG A 75 26.72 -0.38 -7.72
C ARG A 75 26.37 0.90 -6.97
N GLU A 76 26.51 0.93 -5.64
CA GLU A 76 26.27 2.08 -4.75
C GLU A 76 25.18 3.04 -5.28
N PRO A 77 23.95 2.54 -5.48
CA PRO A 77 22.93 3.33 -6.14
C PRO A 77 22.53 4.54 -5.29
N GLU A 78 22.50 5.73 -5.90
CA GLU A 78 22.13 7.00 -5.22
C GLU A 78 20.75 6.94 -4.54
N ASN A 79 19.82 6.14 -5.06
CA ASN A 79 18.48 5.97 -4.53
C ASN A 79 18.32 4.69 -3.68
N GLY A 80 19.41 4.08 -3.21
CA GLY A 80 19.37 2.86 -2.39
C GLY A 80 19.13 1.56 -3.17
N CYS A 81 19.44 0.44 -2.50
CA CYS A 81 19.21 -0.91 -3.02
C CYS A 81 17.78 -1.39 -2.70
N LYS A 82 17.38 -2.54 -3.24
CA LYS A 82 16.02 -3.08 -2.98
C LYS A 82 15.76 -3.36 -1.49
N HIS A 83 16.78 -3.67 -0.69
CA HIS A 83 16.61 -3.97 0.73
C HIS A 83 16.32 -2.71 1.56
N ILE A 84 16.90 -1.57 1.19
CA ILE A 84 16.60 -0.28 1.82
C ILE A 84 15.14 0.08 1.56
N TYR A 85 14.70 0.04 0.30
CA TYR A 85 13.29 0.25 -0.04
C TYR A 85 12.35 -0.67 0.73
N ARG A 86 12.72 -1.95 0.88
CA ARG A 86 11.90 -2.92 1.61
C ARG A 86 11.67 -2.48 3.06
N ILE A 87 12.72 -2.01 3.73
CA ILE A 87 12.64 -1.51 5.10
C ILE A 87 11.83 -0.22 5.15
N GLU A 88 12.07 0.72 4.25
CA GLU A 88 11.31 1.98 4.18
C GLU A 88 9.79 1.73 4.05
N TYR A 89 9.38 0.77 3.21
CA TYR A 89 7.98 0.39 3.06
C TYR A 89 7.45 -0.39 4.28
N ALA A 90 8.23 -1.33 4.83
CA ALA A 90 7.80 -2.15 5.97
C ALA A 90 7.66 -1.34 7.28
N THR A 91 8.54 -0.36 7.48
CA THR A 91 8.52 0.54 8.66
C THR A 91 7.57 1.73 8.48
N GLY A 92 6.97 1.89 7.29
CA GLY A 92 6.09 3.01 6.99
C GLY A 92 6.79 4.35 6.76
N GLN A 93 8.13 4.40 6.72
CA GLN A 93 8.87 5.62 6.33
C GLN A 93 8.53 6.05 4.91
N LYS A 94 8.16 5.10 4.06
CA LYS A 94 7.67 5.36 2.71
C LYS A 94 6.29 4.78 2.51
N ALA A 95 5.37 5.63 2.10
CA ALA A 95 4.01 5.22 1.76
C ALA A 95 4.01 4.37 0.48
N LEU A 96 3.13 3.36 0.46
CA LEU A 96 2.84 2.61 -0.75
C LEU A 96 2.22 3.54 -1.80
N PRO A 97 2.62 3.45 -3.09
CA PRO A 97 1.98 4.21 -4.13
C PRO A 97 0.51 3.76 -4.28
N ALA A 98 -0.41 4.73 -4.42
CA ALA A 98 -1.86 4.47 -4.47
C ALA A 98 -2.32 3.60 -5.66
N TRP A 99 -1.47 3.45 -6.68
CA TRP A 99 -1.73 2.67 -7.88
C TRP A 99 -1.06 1.28 -7.85
N ILE A 100 -0.47 0.87 -6.73
CA ILE A 100 0.17 -0.45 -6.60
C ILE A 100 -0.93 -1.54 -6.54
N GLU A 101 -0.74 -2.61 -7.32
CA GLU A 101 -1.59 -3.79 -7.25
C GLU A 101 -1.26 -4.57 -5.96
N PHE A 102 -2.15 -4.55 -4.97
CA PHE A 102 -1.92 -5.20 -3.66
C PHE A 102 -1.65 -6.71 -3.78
N GLU A 103 -2.21 -7.39 -4.79
CA GLU A 103 -1.95 -8.82 -5.04
C GLU A 103 -0.51 -9.10 -5.50
N ALA A 104 0.17 -8.10 -6.08
CA ALA A 104 1.57 -8.21 -6.49
C ALA A 104 2.54 -7.86 -5.35
N VAL A 105 2.05 -7.18 -4.30
CA VAL A 105 2.84 -6.87 -3.11
C VAL A 105 3.00 -8.16 -2.30
N ASP A 106 4.21 -8.37 -1.78
CA ASP A 106 4.49 -9.48 -0.88
C ASP A 106 3.54 -9.40 0.33
N PRO A 107 2.68 -10.41 0.57
CA PRO A 107 1.71 -10.40 1.66
C PRO A 107 2.36 -10.30 3.04
N GLN A 108 3.65 -10.62 3.16
CA GLN A 108 4.41 -10.53 4.41
C GLN A 108 5.03 -9.16 4.66
N LEU A 109 4.72 -8.16 3.82
CA LEU A 109 5.21 -6.80 4.01
C LEU A 109 4.64 -6.21 5.30
N GLY A 110 5.52 -5.83 6.23
CA GLY A 110 5.16 -5.14 7.46
C GLY A 110 4.82 -6.03 8.67
N GLU A 111 4.54 -7.32 8.47
CA GLU A 111 4.11 -8.24 9.55
C GLU A 111 5.08 -8.32 10.73
N GLN A 112 6.37 -8.13 10.47
CA GLN A 112 7.44 -8.26 11.47
C GLN A 112 7.89 -6.92 12.05
N THR A 113 7.41 -5.79 11.49
CA THR A 113 7.80 -4.43 11.87
C THR A 113 6.67 -3.67 12.58
N GLU A 114 5.45 -4.22 12.67
CA GLU A 114 4.34 -3.67 13.47
C GLU A 114 4.68 -3.45 14.95
N ALA A 115 5.73 -4.09 15.46
CA ALA A 115 6.27 -3.83 16.80
C ALA A 115 6.82 -2.40 17.00
N LEU A 116 7.11 -1.66 15.92
CA LEU A 116 7.65 -0.29 15.95
C LEU A 116 6.60 0.79 15.67
N SER A 117 5.34 0.41 15.50
CA SER A 117 4.25 1.38 15.34
C SER A 117 4.13 2.18 16.65
N PRO A 118 4.23 3.53 16.65
CA PRO A 118 4.05 4.33 17.85
C PRO A 118 2.64 4.05 18.38
N GLN A 119 2.57 3.22 19.41
CA GLN A 119 1.34 2.95 20.11
C GLN A 119 0.86 4.30 20.65
N PRO A 120 -0.36 4.76 20.33
CA PRO A 120 -0.90 5.89 21.04
C PRO A 120 -0.94 5.48 22.51
N VAL A 121 -0.12 6.15 23.32
CA VAL A 121 -0.18 6.05 24.77
C VAL A 121 -1.52 6.64 25.19
N THR A 122 -2.56 5.81 25.21
CA THR A 122 -3.78 6.15 25.94
C THR A 122 -3.48 5.90 27.41
N ASP A 123 -3.09 6.98 28.09
CA ASP A 123 -3.11 7.05 29.54
C ASP A 123 -4.55 6.72 30.00
N GLY A 124 -4.65 5.90 31.04
CA GLY A 124 -5.77 5.01 31.24
C GLY A 124 -7.02 5.63 31.88
N GLY A 125 -8.07 4.81 31.91
CA GLY A 125 -9.04 4.79 32.99
C GLY A 125 -10.48 5.16 32.64
N GLY A 126 -11.38 4.16 32.73
CA GLY A 126 -12.80 4.26 33.10
C GLY A 126 -13.72 5.04 32.14
N ASP A 127 -14.99 4.72 31.94
CA ASP A 127 -15.94 3.92 32.70
C ASP A 127 -17.06 3.54 31.72
N LEU A 128 -17.71 2.41 31.94
CA LEU A 128 -18.89 2.01 31.17
C LEU A 128 -20.05 2.93 31.58
N LEU A 129 -20.36 3.91 30.74
CA LEU A 129 -21.67 4.53 30.79
C LEU A 129 -22.49 3.99 29.62
N GLU A 130 -23.37 3.05 29.96
CA GLU A 130 -24.56 2.75 29.19
C GLU A 130 -25.27 4.09 28.89
N VAL A 131 -25.30 4.48 27.62
CA VAL A 131 -26.22 5.52 27.18
C VAL A 131 -27.45 4.81 26.66
N GLU A 132 -28.50 4.96 27.44
CA GLU A 132 -29.87 4.54 27.16
C GLU A 132 -30.28 4.94 25.74
N GLN A 133 -30.84 3.95 25.04
CA GLN A 133 -31.49 4.15 23.75
C GLN A 133 -32.79 4.92 24.01
N GLU A 134 -32.83 6.20 23.62
CA GLU A 134 -34.09 6.93 23.47
C GLU A 134 -34.55 6.79 22.02
N ASP A 135 -35.54 5.91 21.84
CA ASP A 135 -36.39 5.80 20.66
C ASP A 135 -37.02 7.17 20.32
N THR A 136 -36.60 7.75 19.20
CA THR A 136 -37.41 8.74 18.48
C THR A 136 -37.54 8.30 17.02
N ASP A 137 -38.66 7.65 16.74
CA ASP A 137 -39.25 7.54 15.41
C ASP A 137 -39.68 8.95 14.97
N ASP A 138 -38.76 9.67 14.33
CA ASP A 138 -39.10 10.76 13.43
C ASP A 138 -38.52 10.40 12.06
N SER A 139 -39.40 9.82 11.24
CA SER A 139 -39.18 9.62 9.81
C SER A 139 -39.12 10.98 9.12
N ALA A 140 -38.00 11.67 9.30
CA ALA A 140 -37.56 12.78 8.49
C ALA A 140 -36.06 12.59 8.27
N ASP A 141 -35.69 11.92 7.18
CA ASP A 141 -34.31 11.88 6.69
C ASP A 141 -33.77 13.33 6.66
N PRO A 142 -32.81 13.71 7.54
CA PRO A 142 -32.27 15.07 7.56
C PRO A 142 -31.39 15.36 6.32
N PHE A 143 -31.12 14.33 5.53
CA PHE A 143 -30.47 14.37 4.24
C PHE A 143 -31.55 14.12 3.21
N GLY A 144 -32.18 15.19 2.73
CA GLY A 144 -33.19 15.13 1.70
C GLY A 144 -32.77 14.15 0.60
N ASN A 145 -33.68 13.24 0.25
CA ASN A 145 -33.54 12.32 -0.86
C ASN A 145 -33.31 13.11 -2.16
N ASP A 146 -32.05 13.47 -2.41
CA ASP A 146 -31.60 13.81 -3.75
C ASP A 146 -31.52 12.48 -4.50
N GLN A 147 -32.58 12.21 -5.27
CA GLN A 147 -32.78 10.95 -6.01
C GLN A 147 -31.70 10.70 -7.08
N SER A 148 -30.69 11.54 -7.15
CA SER A 148 -29.57 11.52 -8.10
C SER A 148 -28.45 10.55 -7.71
N TYR A 149 -28.38 10.06 -6.45
CA TYR A 149 -27.35 9.11 -6.00
C TYR A 149 -27.90 7.96 -5.14
N SER A 150 -27.33 6.77 -5.33
CA SER A 150 -27.63 5.55 -4.59
C SER A 150 -26.34 4.98 -3.98
N TYR A 151 -26.38 4.65 -2.68
CA TYR A 151 -25.24 4.11 -1.96
C TYR A 151 -25.28 2.59 -1.91
N HIS A 152 -24.13 1.95 -2.15
CA HIS A 152 -24.01 0.50 -2.25
C HIS A 152 -22.75 -0.02 -1.55
N TYR A 153 -22.73 -1.33 -1.36
CA TYR A 153 -21.59 -2.07 -0.82
C TYR A 153 -21.18 -3.10 -1.87
N GLU A 154 -19.89 -3.15 -2.17
CA GLU A 154 -19.37 -4.23 -3.02
C GLU A 154 -19.47 -5.57 -2.31
N THR A 155 -19.53 -6.64 -3.09
CA THR A 155 -19.43 -7.96 -2.49
C THR A 155 -18.03 -8.15 -1.89
N PRO A 156 -17.87 -8.96 -0.83
CA PRO A 156 -16.55 -9.22 -0.25
C PRO A 156 -15.53 -9.77 -1.26
N ALA A 157 -15.99 -10.40 -2.34
CA ALA A 157 -15.15 -10.89 -3.43
C ALA A 157 -14.59 -9.77 -4.33
N GLN A 158 -15.17 -8.57 -4.28
CA GLN A 158 -14.77 -7.39 -5.07
C GLN A 158 -14.07 -6.32 -4.22
N GLY A 159 -14.05 -6.47 -2.90
CA GLY A 159 -13.38 -5.54 -1.98
C GLY A 159 -14.21 -5.17 -0.75
N GLY A 160 -15.53 -5.40 -0.77
CA GLY A 160 -16.42 -5.09 0.36
C GLY A 160 -16.58 -3.60 0.66
N GLU A 161 -16.01 -2.73 -0.18
CA GLU A 161 -15.97 -1.30 0.03
C GLU A 161 -17.31 -0.63 -0.24
N ARG A 162 -17.51 0.51 0.41
CA ARG A 162 -18.69 1.35 0.19
C ARG A 162 -18.47 2.21 -1.05
N TYR A 163 -19.46 2.25 -1.92
CA TYR A 163 -19.45 3.12 -3.09
C TYR A 163 -20.75 3.90 -3.21
N VAL A 164 -20.68 5.04 -3.89
CA VAL A 164 -21.86 5.78 -4.32
C VAL A 164 -22.00 5.67 -5.83
N ARG A 165 -23.23 5.54 -6.31
CA ARG A 165 -23.58 5.46 -7.72
C ARG A 165 -24.55 6.58 -8.08
N CYS A 166 -24.25 7.35 -9.12
CA CYS A 166 -25.22 8.29 -9.68
C CYS A 166 -26.34 7.52 -10.41
N THR A 167 -27.60 7.80 -10.08
CA THR A 167 -28.78 7.15 -10.68
C THR A 167 -29.06 7.65 -12.10
N GLU A 168 -28.63 8.87 -12.44
CA GLU A 168 -28.85 9.45 -13.77
C GLU A 168 -27.85 8.96 -14.82
N CYS A 169 -26.56 8.90 -14.46
CA CYS A 169 -25.50 8.55 -15.41
C CYS A 169 -24.79 7.22 -15.11
N GLY A 170 -25.11 6.59 -13.98
CA GLY A 170 -24.53 5.31 -13.58
C GLY A 170 -23.08 5.37 -13.13
N ALA A 171 -22.49 6.57 -12.97
CA ALA A 171 -21.11 6.74 -12.50
C ALA A 171 -20.98 6.26 -11.04
N GLU A 172 -19.89 5.57 -10.72
CA GLU A 172 -19.63 4.99 -9.40
C GLU A 172 -18.33 5.56 -8.83
N CYS A 173 -18.28 5.78 -7.51
CA CYS A 173 -17.12 6.33 -6.82
C CYS A 173 -16.84 5.62 -5.49
N ILE A 174 -15.58 5.24 -5.29
CA ILE A 174 -15.00 4.74 -4.05
C ILE A 174 -13.81 5.65 -3.69
N PRO A 175 -13.71 6.19 -2.46
CA PRO A 175 -14.68 6.11 -1.36
C PRO A 175 -16.02 6.80 -1.74
N PRO A 176 -17.12 6.57 -1.00
CA PRO A 176 -18.45 6.98 -1.43
C PRO A 176 -18.65 8.50 -1.27
N ASN A 177 -18.11 9.26 -2.22
CA ASN A 177 -18.13 10.72 -2.21
C ASN A 177 -18.68 11.28 -3.54
N PRO A 178 -19.91 11.84 -3.55
CA PRO A 178 -20.52 12.39 -4.76
C PRO A 178 -19.81 13.66 -5.26
N ASP A 179 -19.20 14.46 -4.38
CA ASP A 179 -18.56 15.73 -4.75
C ASP A 179 -17.31 15.56 -5.61
N VAL A 180 -16.69 14.38 -5.55
CA VAL A 180 -15.50 14.02 -6.34
C VAL A 180 -15.83 12.98 -7.42
N MET A 181 -17.11 12.61 -7.55
CA MET A 181 -17.57 11.65 -8.54
C MET A 181 -17.41 12.22 -9.95
N THR A 182 -16.71 11.50 -10.81
CA THR A 182 -16.59 11.89 -12.22
C THR A 182 -17.81 11.40 -13.00
N HIS A 183 -18.68 12.33 -13.39
CA HIS A 183 -19.90 12.03 -14.11
C HIS A 183 -19.70 11.89 -15.63
N CYS A 184 -20.57 11.12 -16.27
CA CYS A 184 -20.64 11.06 -17.74
C CYS A 184 -21.14 12.38 -18.34
N LYS A 185 -20.68 12.70 -19.55
CA LYS A 185 -21.06 13.92 -20.28
C LYS A 185 -22.57 13.98 -20.50
N GLY A 186 -23.22 15.02 -19.96
CA GLY A 186 -24.68 15.24 -20.06
C GLY A 186 -25.47 14.86 -18.80
N CYS A 187 -24.81 14.38 -17.74
CA CYS A 187 -25.41 14.22 -16.41
C CYS A 187 -25.73 15.60 -15.80
N SER A 188 -26.89 15.75 -15.17
CA SER A 188 -27.27 17.03 -14.58
C SER A 188 -26.37 17.40 -13.39
N GLU A 189 -25.94 16.40 -12.65
CA GLU A 189 -25.00 16.53 -11.53
C GLU A 189 -23.56 16.88 -11.96
N GLY A 190 -23.10 16.38 -13.10
CA GLY A 190 -21.75 16.67 -13.63
C GLY A 190 -21.62 18.02 -14.35
N ALA A 191 -22.74 18.73 -14.53
CA ALA A 191 -22.80 20.02 -15.21
C ALA A 191 -22.96 21.21 -14.25
N ARG A 192 -22.95 20.95 -12.92
CA ARG A 192 -23.04 21.95 -11.85
C ARG A 192 -21.69 22.53 -11.47
#